data_AF-A0A7S2K4D0-F1
#
_entry.id   AF-A0A7S2K4D0-F1
#
_cell.length_a   1.000
_cell.length_b   1.000
_cell.length_c   1.000
_cell.angle_alpha   90.00
_cell.angle_beta   90.00
_cell.angle_gamma   90.00
#
_symmetry.space_group_name_H-M   'P 1'
#
loop_
_entity.id
_entity.type
_entity.pdbx_description
1 polymer ?
#
loop_
_entity_poly.entity_id
_entity_poly.type
_entity_poly.pdbx_seq_one_letter_code
_entity_poly.pdbx_strand_id
1 'polypeptide(L)'
;SGSVLILIMLFMAIVSTGSAESIAVSSLVSYDIYREYINPEATGEDILKVSRIVILFFGLFMGCFSLILYELDLNLGWVYLFMGVCIGSAVCPLWFMMTWSKASGTGAIIAAWTGLVCAVISWLVAAVIQSDEITIDTLGTNEVMLTGNVVAIGSSGIIHVLYSLYEGEEYDFSTLNG
;
A
#
# COMPACT_ATOMS: atom_id res chain seq x y z
N SER A 1 26.98 -21.78 18.93
CA SER A 1 27.38 -21.12 17.66
C SER A 1 26.25 -20.97 16.66
N GLY A 2 25.40 -21.99 16.42
CA GLY A 2 24.27 -21.88 15.46
C GLY A 2 23.18 -20.86 15.83
N SER A 3 22.77 -20.79 17.10
CA SER A 3 21.74 -19.85 17.57
C SER A 3 22.14 -18.37 17.39
N VAL A 4 23.43 -18.05 17.65
CA VAL A 4 23.97 -16.70 17.45
C VAL A 4 23.96 -16.31 15.97
N LEU A 5 24.29 -17.26 15.07
CA LEU A 5 24.23 -17.03 13.63
C LEU A 5 22.79 -16.76 13.16
N ILE A 6 21.81 -17.52 13.66
CA ILE A 6 20.39 -17.32 13.34
C ILE A 6 19.90 -15.94 13.82
N LEU A 7 20.29 -15.51 15.03
CA LEU A 7 19.95 -14.19 15.56
C LEU A 7 20.53 -13.07 14.69
N ILE A 8 21.79 -13.18 14.28
CA ILE A 8 22.43 -12.19 13.40
C ILE A 8 21.74 -12.16 12.04
N MET A 9 21.41 -13.33 11.46
CA MET A 9 20.68 -13.41 10.19
C MET A 9 19.31 -12.74 10.27
N LEU A 10 18.53 -13.02 11.33
CA LEU A 10 17.21 -12.42 11.53
C LEU A 10 17.32 -10.90 11.75
N PHE A 11 18.27 -10.46 12.56
CA PHE A 11 18.52 -9.04 12.79
C PHE A 11 18.89 -8.32 11.49
N MET A 12 19.82 -8.88 10.69
CA MET A 12 20.18 -8.32 9.39
C MET A 12 18.99 -8.31 8.42
N ALA A 13 18.16 -9.35 8.40
CA ALA A 13 16.97 -9.39 7.54
C ALA A 13 15.97 -8.27 7.87
N ILE A 14 15.71 -8.04 9.16
CA ILE A 14 14.80 -6.97 9.63
C ILE A 14 15.40 -5.59 9.34
N VAL A 15 16.69 -5.38 9.64
CA VAL A 15 17.35 -4.09 9.40
C VAL A 15 17.44 -3.79 7.90
N SER A 16 17.70 -4.79 7.05
CA SER A 16 17.78 -4.62 5.59
C SER A 16 16.41 -4.25 5.00
N THR A 17 15.34 -4.91 5.44
CA THR A 17 13.97 -4.63 4.95
C THR A 17 13.51 -3.24 5.43
N GLY A 18 13.69 -2.93 6.71
CA GLY A 18 13.35 -1.61 7.26
C GLY A 18 14.12 -0.45 6.60
N SER A 19 15.39 -0.68 6.23
CA SER A 19 16.19 0.31 5.48
C SER A 19 15.63 0.55 4.07
N ALA A 20 15.26 -0.52 3.36
CA ALA A 20 14.70 -0.42 2.01
C ALA A 20 13.35 0.33 2.01
N GLU A 21 12.47 0.00 2.95
CA GLU A 21 11.17 0.68 3.10
C GLU A 21 11.34 2.16 3.48
N SER A 22 12.24 2.47 4.42
CA SER A 22 12.50 3.85 4.82
C SER A 22 13.02 4.70 3.66
N ILE A 23 13.91 4.13 2.83
CA ILE A 23 14.41 4.80 1.63
C ILE A 23 13.27 5.02 0.63
N ALA A 24 12.45 4.01 0.38
CA ALA A 24 11.32 4.12 -0.54
C ALA A 24 10.31 5.20 -0.11
N VAL A 25 9.93 5.24 1.17
CA VAL A 25 9.05 6.28 1.71
C VAL A 25 9.71 7.65 1.59
N SER A 26 11.01 7.75 1.88
CA SER A 26 11.75 9.01 1.76
C SER A 26 11.83 9.52 0.31
N SER A 27 11.97 8.64 -0.68
CA SER A 27 12.02 9.02 -2.09
C SER A 27 10.65 9.47 -2.58
N LEU A 28 9.57 8.76 -2.20
CA LEU A 28 8.21 9.18 -2.53
C LEU A 28 7.93 10.59 -2.00
N VAL A 29 8.26 10.88 -0.74
CA VAL A 29 8.00 12.22 -0.18
C VAL A 29 8.93 13.28 -0.77
N SER A 30 10.21 12.97 -1.00
CA SER A 30 11.17 13.99 -1.46
C SER A 30 11.07 14.29 -2.97
N TYR A 31 10.83 13.29 -3.82
CA TYR A 31 10.69 13.48 -5.26
C TYR A 31 9.23 13.75 -5.65
N ASP A 32 8.29 12.90 -5.24
CA ASP A 32 6.91 12.99 -5.75
C ASP A 32 6.10 14.09 -5.07
N ILE A 33 6.41 14.44 -3.81
CA ILE A 33 5.71 15.51 -3.09
C ILE A 33 6.53 16.79 -3.08
N TYR A 34 7.74 16.74 -2.50
CA TYR A 34 8.51 17.95 -2.25
C TYR A 34 9.02 18.59 -3.55
N ARG A 35 9.63 17.81 -4.45
CA ARG A 35 10.10 18.37 -5.71
C ARG A 35 8.93 18.75 -6.61
N GLU A 36 7.96 17.87 -6.82
CA GLU A 36 6.86 18.16 -7.76
C GLU A 36 5.95 19.33 -7.32
N TYR A 37 5.57 19.40 -6.04
CA TYR A 37 4.53 20.34 -5.57
C TYR A 37 5.04 21.49 -4.70
N ILE A 38 6.16 21.34 -3.99
CA ILE A 38 6.62 22.35 -3.01
C ILE A 38 7.75 23.20 -3.58
N ASN A 39 8.77 22.56 -4.16
CA ASN A 39 9.91 23.24 -4.76
C ASN A 39 10.41 22.49 -6.01
N PRO A 40 9.85 22.81 -7.20
CA PRO A 40 10.25 22.21 -8.49
C PRO A 40 11.74 22.37 -8.83
N GLU A 41 12.36 23.45 -8.34
CA GLU A 41 13.77 23.75 -8.55
C GLU A 41 14.68 23.20 -7.42
N ALA A 42 14.17 22.28 -6.59
CA ALA A 42 14.94 21.69 -5.50
C ALA A 42 16.25 21.07 -5.99
N THR A 43 17.35 21.48 -5.37
CA THR A 43 18.67 20.92 -5.66
C THR A 43 18.82 19.54 -5.03
N GLY A 44 19.79 18.74 -5.52
CA GLY A 44 20.08 17.42 -4.94
C GLY A 44 20.41 17.46 -3.45
N GLU A 45 21.05 18.53 -2.97
CA GLU A 45 21.33 18.72 -1.55
C GLU A 45 20.05 18.92 -0.73
N ASP A 46 19.06 19.63 -1.27
CA ASP A 46 17.79 19.89 -0.59
C ASP A 46 16.94 18.61 -0.52
N ILE A 47 16.90 17.83 -1.59
CA ILE A 47 16.24 16.51 -1.62
C ILE A 47 16.84 15.58 -0.56
N LEU A 48 18.18 15.55 -0.45
CA LEU A 48 18.86 14.74 0.58
C LEU A 48 18.57 15.22 2.00
N LYS A 49 18.43 16.53 2.24
CA LYS A 49 18.04 17.07 3.56
C LYS A 49 16.61 16.64 3.91
N VAL A 50 15.67 16.80 2.99
CA VAL A 50 14.26 16.41 3.19
C VAL A 50 14.13 14.90 3.41
N SER A 51 14.79 14.08 2.59
CA SER A 51 14.78 12.62 2.74
C SER A 51 15.23 12.18 4.13
N ARG A 52 16.32 12.75 4.69
CA ARG A 52 16.77 12.42 6.05
C ARG A 52 15.76 12.79 7.13
N ILE A 53 15.08 13.93 6.99
CA ILE A 53 14.03 14.35 7.92
C ILE A 53 12.85 13.39 7.86
N VAL A 54 12.43 12.99 6.65
CA VAL A 54 11.34 12.04 6.43
C VAL A 54 11.67 10.68 7.04
N ILE A 55 12.89 10.16 6.87
CA ILE A 55 13.31 8.88 7.46
C ILE A 55 13.21 8.91 8.99
N LEU A 56 13.69 9.98 9.63
CA LEU A 56 13.62 10.12 11.09
C LEU A 56 12.17 10.18 11.58
N PHE A 57 11.33 10.97 10.92
CA PHE A 57 9.92 11.08 11.28
C PHE A 57 9.16 9.77 11.06
N PHE A 58 9.36 9.12 9.92
CA PHE A 58 8.75 7.84 9.59
C PHE A 58 9.15 6.75 10.59
N GLY A 59 10.43 6.66 10.95
CA GLY A 59 10.90 5.71 11.97
C GLY A 59 10.26 5.93 13.35
N LEU A 60 10.15 7.19 13.80
CA LEU A 60 9.48 7.52 15.06
C LEU A 60 7.98 7.19 15.00
N PHE A 61 7.32 7.56 13.91
CA PHE A 61 5.90 7.29 13.70
C PHE A 61 5.61 5.78 13.69
N MET A 62 6.38 4.99 12.95
CA MET A 62 6.22 3.53 12.89
C MET A 62 6.53 2.86 14.23
N GLY A 63 7.50 3.40 15.00
CA GLY A 63 7.74 2.96 16.38
C GLY A 63 6.53 3.19 17.28
N CYS A 64 5.93 4.38 17.24
CA CYS A 64 4.70 4.67 17.98
C CYS A 64 3.52 3.81 17.51
N PHE A 65 3.36 3.63 16.20
CA PHE A 65 2.29 2.80 15.63
C PHE A 65 2.42 1.34 16.05
N SER A 66 3.65 0.80 16.08
CA SER A 66 3.93 -0.56 16.57
C SER A 66 3.52 -0.76 18.03
N LEU A 67 3.76 0.23 18.89
CA LEU A 67 3.30 0.18 20.29
C LEU A 67 1.77 0.17 20.39
N ILE A 68 1.08 0.94 19.55
CA ILE A 68 -0.40 0.95 19.52
C ILE A 68 -0.93 -0.43 19.08
N LEU A 69 -0.35 -1.03 18.04
CA LEU A 69 -0.75 -2.36 17.58
C LEU A 69 -0.50 -3.44 18.65
N TYR A 70 0.58 -3.29 19.42
CA TYR A 70 0.90 -4.17 20.55
C TYR A 70 -0.15 -4.07 21.66
N GLU A 71 -0.58 -2.87 22.03
CA GLU A 71 -1.65 -2.65 23.04
C GLU A 71 -3.03 -3.13 22.57
N LEU A 72 -3.24 -3.26 21.25
CA LEU A 72 -4.47 -3.83 20.68
C LEU A 72 -4.44 -5.36 20.57
N ASP A 73 -3.38 -6.02 21.07
CA ASP A 73 -3.17 -7.47 20.98
C ASP A 73 -3.28 -8.03 19.54
N LEU A 74 -2.95 -7.20 18.54
CA LEU A 74 -3.03 -7.58 17.13
C LEU A 74 -1.84 -8.45 16.73
N ASN A 75 -2.11 -9.64 16.21
CA ASN A 75 -1.07 -10.51 15.67
C ASN A 75 -0.60 -10.05 14.27
N LEU A 76 0.62 -10.46 13.87
CA LEU A 76 1.17 -10.11 12.56
C LEU A 76 0.29 -10.56 11.39
N GLY A 77 -0.41 -11.70 11.51
CA GLY A 77 -1.29 -12.21 10.46
C GLY A 77 -2.49 -11.30 10.22
N TRP A 78 -3.09 -10.77 11.28
CA TRP A 78 -4.18 -9.80 11.21
C TRP A 78 -3.73 -8.54 10.45
N VAL A 79 -2.59 -7.98 10.84
CA VAL A 79 -2.03 -6.77 10.20
C VAL A 79 -1.70 -7.01 8.73
N TYR A 80 -1.13 -8.17 8.40
CA TYR A 80 -0.80 -8.53 7.01
C TYR A 80 -2.05 -8.67 6.13
N LEU A 81 -3.10 -9.29 6.66
CA LEU A 81 -4.36 -9.45 5.91
C LEU A 81 -5.12 -8.13 5.81
N PHE A 82 -5.11 -7.31 6.85
CA PHE A 82 -5.68 -5.97 6.85
C PHE A 82 -5.00 -5.06 5.81
N MET A 83 -3.67 -5.14 5.68
CA MET A 83 -2.93 -4.43 4.64
C MET A 83 -3.54 -4.72 3.27
N GLY A 84 -3.80 -5.98 2.93
CA GLY A 84 -4.39 -6.32 1.64
C GLY A 84 -5.82 -5.81 1.44
N VAL A 85 -6.63 -5.66 2.49
CA VAL A 85 -7.93 -4.97 2.41
C VAL A 85 -7.74 -3.47 2.10
N CYS A 86 -6.77 -2.81 2.75
CA CYS A 86 -6.55 -1.38 2.64
C CYS A 86 -5.80 -0.93 1.39
N ILE A 87 -4.87 -1.74 0.86
CA ILE A 87 -4.01 -1.34 -0.26
C ILE A 87 -4.10 -2.27 -1.46
N GLY A 88 -4.76 -3.44 -1.32
CA GLY A 88 -4.85 -4.43 -2.39
C GLY A 88 -5.56 -3.91 -3.64
N SER A 89 -6.43 -2.90 -3.50
CA SER A 89 -7.15 -2.31 -4.62
C SER A 89 -6.24 -1.59 -5.62
N ALA A 90 -5.07 -1.09 -5.21
CA ALA A 90 -4.13 -0.40 -6.10
C ALA A 90 -3.29 -1.37 -6.95
N VAL A 91 -3.19 -2.65 -6.56
CA VAL A 91 -2.28 -3.62 -7.18
C VAL A 91 -2.63 -3.89 -8.64
N CYS A 92 -3.89 -4.24 -8.93
CA CYS A 92 -4.33 -4.50 -10.31
C CYS A 92 -4.22 -3.27 -11.22
N PRO A 93 -4.69 -2.07 -10.82
CA PRO A 93 -4.51 -0.86 -11.60
C PRO A 93 -3.06 -0.55 -11.94
N LEU A 94 -2.14 -0.61 -10.96
CA LEU A 94 -0.72 -0.34 -11.19
C LEU A 94 -0.11 -1.37 -12.16
N TRP A 95 -0.45 -2.65 -11.99
CA TRP A 95 0.00 -3.70 -12.91
C TRP A 95 -0.48 -3.45 -14.35
N PHE A 96 -1.74 -3.08 -14.54
CA PHE A 96 -2.29 -2.79 -15.88
C PHE A 96 -1.64 -1.54 -16.50
N MET A 97 -1.40 -0.49 -15.74
CA MET A 97 -0.68 0.70 -16.22
C MET A 97 0.73 0.38 -16.74
N MET A 98 1.39 -0.63 -16.18
CA MET A 98 2.73 -1.04 -16.61
C MET A 98 2.74 -2.04 -17.79
N THR A 99 1.69 -2.85 -17.94
CA THR A 99 1.68 -4.00 -18.87
C THR A 99 0.75 -3.82 -20.06
N TRP A 100 -0.23 -2.92 -19.97
CA TRP A 100 -1.26 -2.74 -20.99
C TRP A 100 -1.23 -1.33 -21.56
N SER A 101 -0.92 -1.24 -22.86
CA SER A 101 -0.80 0.03 -23.59
C SER A 101 -2.06 0.88 -23.69
N LYS A 102 -3.23 0.32 -23.38
CA LYS A 102 -4.52 1.01 -23.41
C LYS A 102 -5.10 1.20 -22.00
N ALA A 103 -4.30 0.96 -20.97
CA ALA A 103 -4.71 1.22 -19.59
C ALA A 103 -4.83 2.72 -19.35
N SER A 104 -6.00 3.15 -18.90
CA SER A 104 -6.27 4.55 -18.58
C SER A 104 -5.72 4.93 -17.20
N GLY A 105 -4.96 6.02 -17.14
CA GLY A 105 -4.51 6.61 -15.87
C GLY A 105 -5.69 7.08 -15.00
N THR A 106 -6.71 7.70 -15.61
CA THR A 106 -7.93 8.13 -14.90
C THR A 106 -8.70 6.91 -14.39
N GLY A 107 -8.82 5.87 -15.21
CA GLY A 107 -9.43 4.59 -14.84
C GLY A 107 -8.70 3.93 -13.66
N ALA A 108 -7.37 4.02 -13.61
CA ALA A 108 -6.56 3.50 -12.51
C ALA A 108 -6.89 4.16 -11.17
N ILE A 109 -7.00 5.49 -11.15
CA ILE A 109 -7.30 6.25 -9.94
C ILE A 109 -8.72 5.91 -9.45
N ILE A 110 -9.70 5.91 -10.36
CA ILE A 110 -11.09 5.57 -10.02
C ILE A 110 -11.17 4.14 -9.47
N ALA A 111 -10.52 3.18 -10.14
CA ALA A 111 -10.51 1.79 -9.73
C ALA A 111 -9.87 1.57 -8.35
N ALA A 112 -8.75 2.24 -8.05
CA ALA A 112 -8.08 2.12 -6.77
C ALA A 112 -8.96 2.61 -5.60
N TRP A 113 -9.58 3.79 -5.75
CA TRP A 113 -10.45 4.37 -4.72
C TRP A 113 -11.78 3.63 -4.57
N THR A 114 -12.47 3.34 -5.67
CA THR A 114 -13.75 2.62 -5.62
C THR A 114 -13.55 1.18 -5.14
N GLY A 115 -12.47 0.51 -5.56
CA GLY A 115 -12.12 -0.81 -5.06
C GLY A 115 -11.81 -0.84 -3.56
N LEU A 116 -11.13 0.20 -3.03
CA LEU A 116 -10.89 0.35 -1.60
C LEU A 116 -12.20 0.49 -0.81
N VAL A 117 -13.10 1.37 -1.28
CA VAL A 117 -14.40 1.56 -0.62
C VAL A 117 -15.21 0.27 -0.63
N CYS A 118 -15.25 -0.44 -1.76
CA CYS A 118 -15.89 -1.76 -1.87
C CYS A 118 -15.25 -2.77 -0.92
N ALA A 119 -13.92 -2.81 -0.83
CA ALA A 119 -13.20 -3.72 0.07
C ALA A 119 -13.57 -3.49 1.53
N VAL A 120 -13.49 -2.24 2.01
CA VAL A 120 -13.81 -1.89 3.40
C VAL A 120 -15.27 -2.18 3.72
N ILE A 121 -16.20 -1.83 2.84
CA ILE A 121 -17.63 -2.15 3.03
C ILE A 121 -17.83 -3.65 3.11
N SER A 122 -17.27 -4.41 2.16
CA SER A 122 -17.43 -5.86 2.13
C SER A 122 -16.80 -6.55 3.33
N TRP A 123 -15.67 -6.05 3.83
CA TRP A 123 -14.98 -6.55 5.01
C TRP A 123 -15.82 -6.33 6.28
N LEU A 124 -16.35 -5.11 6.48
CA LEU A 124 -17.23 -4.80 7.60
C LEU A 124 -18.56 -5.57 7.53
N VAL A 125 -19.16 -5.66 6.34
CA VAL A 125 -20.40 -6.41 6.13
C VAL A 125 -20.19 -7.90 6.34
N ALA A 126 -19.05 -8.46 5.91
CA ALA A 126 -18.72 -9.87 6.15
C ALA A 126 -18.60 -10.16 7.65
N ALA A 127 -18.03 -9.26 8.45
CA ALA A 127 -17.98 -9.42 9.90
C ALA A 127 -19.38 -9.50 10.53
N VAL A 128 -20.30 -8.63 10.09
CA VAL A 128 -21.70 -8.64 10.55
C VAL A 128 -22.41 -9.91 10.12
N ILE A 129 -22.25 -10.36 8.87
CA ILE A 129 -22.94 -11.55 8.36
C ILE A 129 -22.45 -12.83 9.04
N GLN A 130 -21.15 -12.93 9.33
CA GLN A 130 -20.55 -14.15 9.85
C GLN A 130 -20.58 -14.23 11.38
N SER A 131 -20.61 -13.09 12.07
CA SER A 131 -20.41 -13.05 13.53
C SER A 131 -21.39 -12.15 14.27
N ASP A 132 -22.36 -11.52 13.59
CA ASP A 132 -23.38 -10.60 14.14
C ASP A 132 -22.84 -9.38 14.92
N GLU A 133 -21.51 -9.25 15.07
CA GLU A 133 -20.83 -8.18 15.79
C GLU A 133 -19.54 -7.75 15.08
N ILE A 134 -19.23 -6.46 15.17
CA ILE A 134 -17.98 -5.89 14.66
C ILE A 134 -17.03 -5.69 15.84
N THR A 135 -16.06 -6.60 15.98
CA THR A 135 -14.97 -6.53 16.96
C THR A 135 -13.64 -6.82 16.26
N ILE A 136 -12.53 -6.56 16.94
CA ILE A 136 -11.18 -6.83 16.41
C ILE A 136 -11.03 -8.31 16.04
N ASP A 137 -11.58 -9.20 16.87
CA ASP A 137 -11.53 -10.64 16.67
C ASP A 137 -12.35 -11.08 15.45
N THR A 138 -13.59 -10.56 15.30
CA THR A 138 -14.45 -10.94 14.16
C THR A 138 -13.89 -10.44 12.84
N LEU A 139 -13.38 -9.20 12.83
CA LEU A 139 -12.67 -8.62 11.69
C LEU A 139 -11.40 -9.38 11.32
N GLY A 140 -10.77 -10.03 12.30
CA GLY A 140 -9.55 -10.82 12.16
C GLY A 140 -9.73 -12.24 11.68
N THR A 141 -10.97 -12.71 11.53
CA THR A 141 -11.22 -14.07 11.05
C THR A 141 -10.80 -14.20 9.58
N ASN A 142 -10.28 -15.39 9.23
CA ASN A 142 -9.77 -15.64 7.87
C ASN A 142 -10.85 -15.43 6.80
N GLU A 143 -12.09 -15.79 7.06
CA GLU A 143 -13.19 -15.66 6.11
C GLU A 143 -13.57 -14.19 5.84
N VAL A 144 -13.63 -13.38 6.89
CA VAL A 144 -13.89 -11.93 6.79
C VAL A 144 -12.74 -11.23 6.07
N MET A 145 -11.49 -11.49 6.49
CA MET A 145 -10.30 -10.95 5.85
C MET A 145 -10.19 -11.37 4.38
N LEU A 146 -10.44 -12.64 4.07
CA LEU A 146 -10.45 -13.15 2.70
C LEU A 146 -11.46 -12.41 1.83
N THR A 147 -12.67 -12.19 2.35
CA THR A 147 -13.72 -11.46 1.64
C THR A 147 -13.27 -10.06 1.26
N GLY A 148 -12.75 -9.30 2.24
CA GLY A 148 -12.23 -7.95 1.99
C GLY A 148 -11.09 -7.93 0.96
N ASN A 149 -10.15 -8.86 1.06
CA ASN A 149 -9.00 -8.96 0.15
C ASN A 149 -9.40 -9.31 -1.28
N VAL A 150 -10.28 -10.30 -1.45
CA VAL A 150 -10.78 -10.71 -2.77
C VAL A 150 -11.57 -9.58 -3.41
N VAL A 151 -12.40 -8.88 -2.65
CA VAL A 151 -13.16 -7.73 -3.15
C VAL A 151 -12.21 -6.58 -3.50
N ALA A 152 -11.17 -6.31 -2.71
CA ALA A 152 -10.20 -5.26 -3.01
C ALA A 152 -9.56 -5.45 -4.39
N ILE A 153 -8.97 -6.62 -4.63
CA ILE A 153 -8.26 -6.93 -5.88
C ILE A 153 -9.24 -7.11 -7.04
N GLY A 154 -10.32 -7.87 -6.82
CA GLY A 154 -11.28 -8.21 -7.87
C GLY A 154 -12.07 -7.01 -8.36
N SER A 155 -12.62 -6.20 -7.45
CA SER A 155 -13.43 -5.04 -7.83
C SER A 155 -12.58 -3.97 -8.52
N SER A 156 -11.38 -3.67 -8.02
CA SER A 156 -10.51 -2.67 -8.67
C SER A 156 -10.04 -3.14 -10.04
N GLY A 157 -9.67 -4.41 -10.18
CA GLY A 157 -9.26 -4.98 -11.47
C GLY A 157 -10.38 -4.90 -12.51
N ILE A 158 -11.61 -5.27 -12.14
CA ILE A 158 -12.77 -5.20 -13.03
C ILE A 158 -13.08 -3.75 -13.41
N ILE A 159 -13.11 -2.84 -12.45
CA ILE A 159 -13.42 -1.41 -12.71
C ILE A 159 -12.38 -0.80 -13.64
N HIS A 160 -11.09 -1.07 -13.41
CA HIS A 160 -10.02 -0.57 -14.28
C HIS A 160 -10.19 -1.12 -15.70
N VAL A 161 -10.39 -2.43 -15.87
CA VAL A 161 -10.53 -3.04 -17.20
C VAL A 161 -11.74 -2.47 -17.95
N LEU A 162 -12.89 -2.35 -17.28
CA LEU A 162 -14.09 -1.81 -17.90
C LEU A 162 -13.91 -0.35 -18.33
N TYR A 163 -13.26 0.46 -17.49
CA TYR A 163 -13.00 1.87 -17.81
C TYR A 163 -12.02 2.00 -18.97
N SER A 164 -10.92 1.25 -18.95
CA SER A 164 -9.89 1.27 -20.01
C SER A 164 -10.43 0.77 -21.36
N LEU A 165 -11.35 -0.21 -21.36
CA LEU A 165 -12.05 -0.63 -22.59
C LEU A 165 -13.04 0.41 -23.11
N TYR A 166 -13.67 1.18 -22.24
CA TYR A 166 -14.64 2.22 -22.62
C TYR A 166 -13.96 3.45 -23.21
N GLU A 167 -12.88 3.91 -22.58
CA GLU A 167 -12.16 5.13 -23.02
C GLU A 167 -11.41 4.88 -24.33
N GLY A 168 -10.82 3.69 -24.51
CA GLY A 168 -10.28 3.25 -25.80
C GLY A 168 -9.10 4.08 -26.36
N GLU A 169 -8.57 5.05 -25.61
CA GLU A 169 -7.42 5.85 -26.04
C GLU A 169 -6.12 5.05 -25.90
N GLU A 170 -5.28 5.10 -26.94
CA GLU A 170 -3.96 4.49 -26.95
C GLU A 170 -3.01 5.38 -26.14
N TYR A 171 -2.52 4.88 -25.00
CA TYR A 171 -1.58 5.63 -24.18
C TYR A 171 -0.21 5.62 -24.86
N ASP A 172 0.22 6.78 -25.38
CA ASP A 172 1.52 6.94 -26.02
C ASP A 172 2.64 7.02 -24.97
N PHE A 173 3.33 5.88 -24.78
CA PHE A 173 4.46 5.74 -23.85
C PHE A 173 5.64 6.68 -24.14
N SER A 174 5.68 7.36 -25.30
CA SER A 174 6.74 8.32 -25.62
C SER A 174 6.74 9.56 -24.72
N THR A 175 5.64 9.83 -24.01
CA THR A 175 5.51 10.94 -23.05
C THR A 175 6.16 10.69 -21.68
N LEU A 176 6.59 9.47 -21.37
CA LEU A 176 7.28 9.12 -20.11
C LEU A 176 8.77 9.46 -20.10
N ASN A 177 9.36 9.83 -21.25
CA ASN A 177 10.78 10.18 -21.38
C ASN A 177 11.00 11.71 -21.46
N GLY A 178 10.36 12.47 -20.54
CA GLY A 178 10.58 13.90 -20.35
C GLY A 178 11.75 14.19 -19.41
#